data_AF-A0A535J208-F1
#
_entry.id   AF-A0A535J208-F1
#
_cell.length_a   1.000
_cell.length_b   1.000
_cell.length_c   1.000
_cell.angle_alpha   90.00
_cell.angle_beta   90.00
_cell.angle_gamma   90.00
#
_symmetry.space_group_name_H-M   'P 1'
#
loop_
_entity.id
_entity.type
_entity.pdbx_description
1 polymer ?
#
loop_
_entity_poly.entity_id
_entity_poly.type
_entity_poly.pdbx_seq_one_letter_code
_entity_poly.pdbx_strand_id
1 'polypeptide(L)'
;MPTILDDDDRPIGRLLTRREVLALFGAAAGAGVIAACSPGSLVGASASPSASTGSAPTAAATAAAVASGSAAVPSCVVRPALTEGPYFVDEMLQRSDIRSDPGDGSVQPGVPLALSFAVSHVQGTSCTPL
;
A
#
# COMPACT_ATOMS: atom_id res chain seq x y z
N MET A 1 27.88 25.10 22.00
CA MET A 1 26.56 24.69 22.51
C MET A 1 26.16 23.44 21.72
N PRO A 2 26.28 22.22 22.27
CA PRO A 2 25.86 21.03 21.53
C PRO A 2 24.32 21.00 21.52
N THR A 3 23.74 20.83 20.33
CA THR A 3 22.30 20.64 20.13
C THR A 3 21.92 19.26 20.67
N ILE A 4 21.05 19.23 21.67
CA ILE A 4 20.39 18.01 22.12
C ILE A 4 19.40 17.63 21.01
N LEU A 5 19.68 16.51 20.34
CA LEU A 5 18.72 15.88 19.43
C LEU A 5 17.76 15.12 20.34
N ASP A 6 16.53 15.61 20.49
CA ASP A 6 15.47 14.87 21.17
C ASP A 6 15.07 13.67 20.30
N ASP A 7 15.36 12.49 20.82
CA ASP A 7 15.14 11.18 20.20
C ASP A 7 13.74 10.69 20.58
N ASP A 8 12.72 11.35 20.02
CA ASP A 8 11.29 11.14 20.32
C ASP A 8 10.68 9.92 19.58
N ASP A 9 11.35 9.40 18.55
CA ASP A 9 10.85 8.32 17.70
C ASP A 9 11.16 6.91 18.24
N ARG A 10 11.02 6.72 19.55
CA ARG A 10 11.16 5.39 20.15
C ARG A 10 9.85 4.63 19.97
N PRO A 11 9.84 3.49 19.25
CA PRO A 11 8.63 2.70 19.12
C PRO A 11 8.20 2.19 20.50
N ILE A 12 7.09 2.74 21.01
CA ILE A 12 6.43 2.29 22.24
C ILE A 12 5.51 1.10 21.92
N GLY A 13 5.89 -0.07 22.41
CA GLY A 13 5.12 -1.30 22.24
C GLY A 13 5.79 -2.33 21.33
N ARG A 14 5.19 -3.52 21.24
CA ARG A 14 5.72 -4.62 20.42
C ARG A 14 5.05 -4.61 19.05
N LEU A 15 5.82 -4.38 17.98
CA LEU A 15 5.36 -4.57 16.62
C LEU A 15 5.08 -6.06 16.39
N LEU A 16 3.80 -6.45 16.36
CA LEU A 16 3.41 -7.82 16.10
C LEU A 16 3.67 -8.16 14.64
N THR A 17 4.41 -9.25 14.41
CA THR A 17 4.60 -9.75 13.05
C THR A 17 3.31 -10.39 12.53
N ARG A 18 3.15 -10.48 11.19
CA ARG A 18 1.95 -11.10 10.57
C ARG A 18 1.64 -12.50 11.15
N ARG A 19 2.67 -13.28 11.48
CA ARG A 19 2.52 -14.63 12.08
C ARG A 19 1.98 -14.57 13.52
N GLU A 20 2.35 -13.55 14.29
CA GLU A 20 1.89 -13.37 15.66
C GLU A 20 0.45 -12.85 15.71
N VAL A 21 0.07 -11.98 14.77
CA VAL A 21 -1.32 -11.55 14.58
C VAL A 21 -2.19 -12.76 14.22
N LEU A 22 -1.73 -13.62 13.31
CA LEU A 22 -2.43 -14.86 12.96
C LEU A 22 -2.55 -15.83 14.14
N ALA A 23 -1.51 -15.95 14.99
CA ALA A 23 -1.58 -16.77 16.20
C ALA A 23 -2.58 -16.21 17.23
N LEU A 24 -2.62 -14.89 17.40
CA LEU A 24 -3.55 -14.21 18.32
C LEU A 24 -5.01 -14.41 17.89
N PHE A 25 -5.32 -14.22 16.60
CA PHE A 25 -6.66 -14.42 16.06
C PHE A 25 -7.04 -15.91 15.94
N GLY A 26 -6.08 -16.80 15.64
CA GLY A 26 -6.30 -18.24 15.57
C GLY A 26 -6.62 -18.86 16.93
N ALA A 27 -6.03 -18.36 18.01
CA ALA A 27 -6.32 -18.83 19.37
C ALA A 27 -7.74 -18.43 19.84
N ALA A 28 -8.27 -17.29 19.38
CA ALA A 28 -9.63 -16.86 19.70
C ALA A 28 -10.72 -17.62 18.91
N ALA A 29 -10.39 -18.16 17.72
CA ALA A 29 -11.33 -18.95 16.92
C ALA A 29 -11.24 -20.48 17.16
N GLY A 30 -10.19 -20.98 17.82
CA GLY A 30 -9.92 -22.41 18.00
C GLY A 30 -10.62 -23.10 19.19
N ALA A 31 -11.35 -22.37 20.05
CA ALA A 31 -12.05 -22.94 21.20
C ALA A 31 -13.46 -23.47 20.88
N GLY A 32 -13.82 -23.58 19.58
CA GLY A 32 -15.11 -24.07 19.09
C GLY A 32 -15.06 -25.51 18.55
N VAL A 33 -14.84 -26.47 19.47
CA VAL A 33 -15.28 -27.88 19.38
C VAL A 33 -14.76 -28.73 18.20
N ILE A 34 -13.59 -29.32 18.40
CA ILE A 34 -13.21 -30.60 17.75
C ILE A 34 -13.78 -31.72 18.63
N ALA A 35 -14.98 -32.23 18.32
CA ALA A 35 -15.50 -33.44 18.95
C ALA A 35 -16.53 -34.13 18.04
N ALA A 36 -16.05 -34.99 17.13
CA ALA A 36 -16.70 -36.26 16.79
C ALA A 36 -15.85 -37.00 15.74
N CYS A 37 -14.98 -37.89 16.21
CA CYS A 37 -14.46 -38.99 15.41
C CYS A 37 -14.92 -40.29 16.07
N SER A 38 -15.78 -41.06 15.41
CA SER A 38 -15.82 -42.52 15.55
C SER A 38 -16.58 -43.18 14.40
N PRO A 39 -16.05 -44.27 13.80
CA PRO A 39 -16.76 -45.09 12.82
C PRO A 39 -17.57 -46.20 13.53
N GLY A 40 -18.84 -46.42 13.18
CA GLY A 40 -19.61 -47.52 13.77
C GLY A 40 -21.12 -47.59 13.43
N SER A 41 -21.43 -48.43 12.43
CA SER A 41 -22.61 -49.29 12.22
C SER A 41 -24.10 -48.83 12.38
N LEU A 42 -24.77 -48.87 11.21
CA LEU A 42 -26.06 -49.52 10.84
C LEU A 42 -27.35 -49.28 11.67
N VAL A 43 -28.30 -48.49 11.12
CA VAL A 43 -29.76 -48.73 10.90
C VAL A 43 -30.19 -47.55 10.00
N GLY A 44 -30.70 -47.65 8.77
CA GLY A 44 -31.79 -48.49 8.27
C GLY A 44 -33.01 -47.59 8.01
N ALA A 45 -33.12 -46.99 6.81
CA ALA A 45 -34.40 -46.58 6.22
C ALA A 45 -34.22 -46.22 4.74
N SER A 46 -34.80 -47.07 3.91
CA SER A 46 -34.88 -46.97 2.45
C SER A 46 -35.77 -45.80 2.01
N ALA A 47 -35.29 -45.04 1.02
CA ALA A 47 -36.13 -44.34 0.05
C ALA A 47 -35.31 -44.04 -1.20
N SER A 48 -35.47 -44.88 -2.24
CA SER A 48 -35.11 -44.49 -3.61
C SER A 48 -36.09 -43.42 -4.09
N PRO A 49 -35.59 -42.39 -4.79
CA PRO A 49 -36.13 -42.16 -6.12
C PRO A 49 -35.04 -41.96 -7.17
N SER A 50 -35.26 -42.64 -8.30
CA SER A 50 -34.90 -42.33 -9.68
C SER A 50 -33.59 -41.59 -9.96
N ALA A 51 -32.68 -42.32 -10.61
CA ALA A 51 -31.61 -41.76 -11.41
C ALA A 51 -32.18 -40.95 -12.58
N SER A 52 -32.05 -39.62 -12.50
CA SER A 52 -32.06 -38.75 -13.67
C SER A 52 -30.61 -38.54 -14.12
N THR A 53 -30.24 -39.16 -15.23
CA THR A 53 -29.04 -38.83 -16.00
C THR A 53 -29.19 -37.42 -16.57
N GLY A 54 -28.85 -36.42 -15.76
CA GLY A 54 -28.56 -35.07 -16.21
C GLY A 54 -27.06 -34.93 -16.40
N SER A 55 -26.61 -34.91 -17.65
CA SER A 55 -25.23 -34.54 -18.00
C SER A 55 -24.98 -33.09 -17.57
N ALA A 56 -24.37 -32.91 -16.42
CA ALA A 56 -23.83 -31.62 -16.02
C ALA A 56 -22.59 -31.33 -16.88
N PRO A 57 -22.44 -30.12 -17.46
CA PRO A 57 -21.21 -29.75 -18.09
C PRO A 57 -20.13 -29.71 -17.00
N THR A 58 -19.13 -30.58 -17.10
CA THR A 58 -17.85 -30.39 -16.41
C THR A 58 -17.21 -29.12 -16.96
N ALA A 59 -17.55 -27.98 -16.37
CA ALA A 59 -16.74 -26.78 -16.46
C ALA A 59 -15.42 -27.09 -15.75
N ALA A 60 -14.41 -27.48 -16.53
CA ALA A 60 -13.04 -27.53 -16.06
C ALA A 60 -12.67 -26.12 -15.60
N ALA A 61 -12.67 -25.89 -14.30
CA ALA A 61 -12.13 -24.68 -13.70
C ALA A 61 -10.61 -24.74 -13.87
N THR A 62 -10.10 -24.21 -14.98
CA THR A 62 -8.69 -23.90 -15.13
C THR A 62 -8.36 -22.82 -14.11
N ALA A 63 -7.85 -23.23 -12.95
CA ALA A 63 -7.26 -22.30 -12.00
C ALA A 63 -6.03 -21.68 -12.67
N ALA A 64 -6.22 -20.51 -13.28
CA ALA A 64 -5.11 -19.70 -13.74
C ALA A 64 -4.30 -19.32 -12.49
N ALA A 65 -3.11 -19.90 -12.35
CA ALA A 65 -2.18 -19.51 -11.32
C ALA A 65 -1.82 -18.03 -11.53
N VAL A 66 -2.35 -17.16 -10.67
CA VAL A 66 -1.93 -15.76 -10.62
C VAL A 66 -0.51 -15.78 -10.06
N ALA A 67 0.48 -15.71 -10.96
CA ALA A 67 1.86 -15.49 -10.59
C ALA A 67 1.90 -14.19 -9.80
N SER A 68 2.11 -14.30 -8.49
CA SER A 68 2.37 -13.14 -7.64
C SER A 68 3.77 -12.65 -7.98
N GLY A 69 3.86 -11.82 -9.02
CA GLY A 69 5.08 -11.09 -9.34
C GLY A 69 5.37 -10.17 -8.16
N SER A 70 6.41 -10.47 -7.38
CA SER A 70 6.96 -9.52 -6.43
C SER A 70 7.46 -8.34 -7.25
N ALA A 71 6.68 -7.28 -7.37
CA ALA A 71 7.13 -6.05 -8.00
C ALA A 71 8.38 -5.59 -7.25
N ALA A 72 9.50 -5.51 -7.98
CA ALA A 72 10.73 -5.00 -7.41
C ALA A 72 10.50 -3.57 -6.94
N VAL A 73 10.86 -3.27 -5.69
CA VAL A 73 10.68 -1.94 -5.12
C VAL A 73 11.72 -1.02 -5.77
N PRO A 74 11.31 0.14 -6.33
CA PRO A 74 12.24 1.09 -6.92
C PRO A 74 13.19 1.68 -5.87
N SER A 75 14.35 2.15 -6.32
CA SER A 75 15.38 2.76 -5.47
C SER A 75 14.97 4.12 -4.86
N CYS A 76 13.85 4.69 -5.27
CA CYS A 76 13.30 5.92 -4.69
C CYS A 76 11.77 5.86 -4.62
N VAL A 77 11.19 6.75 -3.81
CA VAL A 77 9.75 6.91 -3.65
C VAL A 77 9.26 8.16 -4.39
N VAL A 78 8.08 8.05 -5.01
CA VAL A 78 7.47 9.16 -5.76
C VAL A 78 6.94 10.21 -4.77
N ARG A 79 7.08 11.50 -5.12
CA ARG A 79 6.53 12.60 -4.33
C ARG A 79 5.00 12.65 -4.47
N PRO A 80 4.23 12.84 -3.39
CA PRO A 80 2.78 13.02 -3.48
C PRO A 80 2.40 14.19 -4.38
N ALA A 81 1.30 14.04 -5.12
CA ALA A 81 0.72 15.12 -5.89
C ALA A 81 -0.21 15.96 -5.00
N LEU A 82 -0.25 17.27 -5.27
CA LEU A 82 -1.19 18.21 -4.67
C LEU A 82 -1.89 18.99 -5.78
N THR A 83 -3.15 19.37 -5.56
CA THR A 83 -3.91 20.19 -6.50
C THR A 83 -3.42 21.63 -6.49
N GLU A 84 -3.40 22.23 -7.67
CA GLU A 84 -3.16 23.65 -7.84
C GLU A 84 -4.27 24.49 -7.15
N GLY A 85 -3.87 25.56 -6.48
CA GLY A 85 -4.79 26.48 -5.79
C GLY A 85 -5.18 27.69 -6.65
N PRO A 86 -6.11 28.53 -6.19
CA PRO A 86 -6.67 29.64 -6.98
C PRO A 86 -5.71 30.79 -7.29
N TYR A 87 -4.45 30.71 -6.83
CA TYR A 87 -3.43 31.75 -7.01
C TYR A 87 -2.34 31.37 -8.01
N PHE A 88 -2.47 30.23 -8.71
CA PHE A 88 -1.55 29.89 -9.79
C PHE A 88 -1.82 30.78 -11.01
N VAL A 89 -0.72 31.17 -11.65
CA VAL A 89 -0.68 31.98 -12.85
C VAL A 89 0.40 31.43 -13.77
N ASP A 90 0.12 31.39 -15.08
CA ASP A 90 0.98 30.76 -16.09
C ASP A 90 1.62 31.80 -17.02
N GLU A 91 2.42 32.72 -16.47
CA GLU A 91 3.19 33.70 -17.25
C GLU A 91 4.50 33.14 -17.80
N MET A 92 4.85 31.89 -17.47
CA MET A 92 6.09 31.22 -17.91
C MET A 92 7.38 32.00 -17.57
N LEU A 93 7.44 32.65 -16.41
CA LEU A 93 8.57 33.51 -16.04
C LEU A 93 9.83 32.70 -15.65
N GLN A 94 10.94 32.87 -16.38
CA GLN A 94 12.20 32.14 -16.16
C GLN A 94 13.18 32.94 -15.30
N ARG A 95 13.11 32.77 -13.97
CA ARG A 95 13.95 33.53 -13.01
C ARG A 95 14.44 32.65 -11.86
N SER A 96 15.68 32.87 -11.46
CA SER A 96 16.26 32.25 -10.25
C SER A 96 15.96 33.03 -8.96
N ASP A 97 15.76 34.35 -9.06
CA ASP A 97 15.32 35.22 -7.95
C ASP A 97 13.92 35.80 -8.25
N ILE A 98 12.94 35.41 -7.44
CA ILE A 98 11.52 35.81 -7.56
C ILE A 98 11.13 36.99 -6.66
N ARG A 99 12.06 37.58 -5.91
CA ARG A 99 11.72 38.60 -4.90
C ARG A 99 11.22 39.92 -5.47
N SER A 100 11.69 40.28 -6.66
CA SER A 100 11.23 41.49 -7.36
C SER A 100 9.95 41.21 -8.15
N ASP A 101 8.94 42.06 -7.97
CA ASP A 101 7.71 42.06 -8.75
C ASP A 101 8.01 42.38 -10.24
N PRO A 102 7.47 41.61 -11.20
CA PRO A 102 7.75 41.83 -12.62
C PRO A 102 7.04 43.04 -13.23
N GLY A 103 5.99 43.57 -12.62
CA GLY A 103 5.23 44.72 -13.09
C GLY A 103 5.81 46.07 -12.65
N ASP A 104 6.30 46.16 -11.42
CA ASP A 104 6.81 47.43 -10.85
C ASP A 104 8.25 47.38 -10.28
N GLY A 105 8.85 46.19 -10.20
CA GLY A 105 10.21 46.00 -9.68
C GLY A 105 10.34 46.11 -8.17
N SER A 106 9.24 46.27 -7.43
CA SER A 106 9.25 46.34 -5.97
C SER A 106 9.70 45.02 -5.35
N VAL A 107 10.27 45.07 -4.15
CA VAL A 107 10.73 43.89 -3.40
C VAL A 107 10.06 43.88 -2.04
N GLN A 108 9.45 42.75 -1.68
CA GLN A 108 8.82 42.60 -0.37
C GLN A 108 9.87 42.32 0.73
N PRO A 109 9.69 42.89 1.95
CA PRO A 109 10.56 42.59 3.09
C PRO A 109 10.39 41.14 3.57
N GLY A 110 11.49 40.50 3.96
CA GLY A 110 11.48 39.12 4.45
C GLY A 110 12.87 38.53 4.66
N VAL A 111 12.93 37.28 5.13
CA VAL A 111 14.19 36.52 5.26
C VAL A 111 14.43 35.76 3.94
N PRO A 112 15.61 35.91 3.31
CA PRO A 112 15.92 35.18 2.08
C PRO A 112 15.95 33.66 2.29
N LEU A 113 15.30 32.91 1.39
CA LEU A 113 15.32 31.45 1.35
C LEU A 113 15.79 31.00 -0.04
N ALA A 114 16.92 30.30 -0.08
CA ALA A 114 17.39 29.66 -1.30
C ALA A 114 16.76 28.27 -1.42
N LEU A 115 16.03 28.03 -2.51
CA LEU A 115 15.40 26.75 -2.80
C LEU A 115 16.10 26.08 -3.99
N SER A 116 16.51 24.83 -3.80
CA SER A 116 17.07 23.99 -4.85
C SER A 116 16.28 22.69 -4.95
N PHE A 117 15.75 22.37 -6.12
CA PHE A 117 15.08 21.11 -6.38
C PHE A 117 15.98 20.20 -7.19
N ALA A 118 16.33 19.03 -6.64
CA ALA A 118 16.83 17.91 -7.41
C ALA A 118 15.63 17.11 -7.91
N VAL A 119 15.45 17.03 -9.22
CA VAL A 119 14.33 16.31 -9.82
C VAL A 119 14.86 15.04 -10.47
N SER A 120 14.15 13.94 -10.25
CA SER A 120 14.52 12.63 -10.79
C SER A 120 13.30 11.97 -11.42
N HIS A 121 13.56 11.20 -12.47
CA HIS A 121 12.60 10.36 -13.15
C HIS A 121 12.69 8.93 -12.63
N VAL A 122 11.54 8.29 -12.38
CA VAL A 122 11.47 6.88 -11.99
C VAL A 122 11.38 6.03 -13.25
N GLN A 123 12.37 5.18 -13.50
CA GLN A 123 12.42 4.27 -14.65
C GLN A 123 12.60 2.83 -14.19
N GLY A 124 11.52 2.04 -14.24
CA GLY A 124 11.52 0.68 -13.70
C GLY A 124 11.85 0.70 -12.20
N THR A 125 13.01 0.15 -11.83
CA THR A 125 13.48 0.11 -10.43
C THR A 125 14.53 1.17 -10.10
N SER A 126 14.92 2.02 -11.05
CA SER A 126 15.94 3.06 -10.86
C SER A 126 15.33 4.46 -10.87
N CYS A 127 16.09 5.42 -10.32
CA CYS A 127 15.76 6.84 -10.37
C CYS A 127 16.95 7.59 -10.96
N THR A 128 16.72 8.26 -12.09
CA THR A 128 17.75 9.02 -12.82
C THR A 128 17.47 10.50 -12.74
N PRO A 129 18.48 11.38 -12.67
CA PRO A 129 18.25 12.82 -12.81
C PRO A 129 17.48 13.14 -14.09
N LEU A 130 16.58 14.13 -14.03
CA LEU A 130 15.97 14.73 -15.22
C LEU A 130 16.95 15.66 -15.93
#